data_AF-A0AAF6B4L6-F1
#
_entry.id   AF-A0AAF6B4L6-F1
#
_cell.length_a   1.000
_cell.length_b   1.000
_cell.length_c   1.000
_cell.angle_alpha   90.00
_cell.angle_beta   90.00
_cell.angle_gamma   90.00
#
_symmetry.space_group_name_H-M   'P 1'
#
loop_
_entity.id
_entity.type
_entity.pdbx_description
1 polymer ?
#
loop_
_entity_poly.entity_id
_entity_poly.type
_entity_poly.pdbx_seq_one_letter_code
_entity_poly.pdbx_strand_id
1 'polypeptide(L)'
;MFSKAFPTVRSIVGITVSSGRNLRPAATVRLCDRTFRARRLNSQTFHRLDSVKRDKGEEELKGLVCVLADHSSGTRAEVDSRGAAESGDHQAIAGLQGAEQVLQSSNLGEARGRESGTAIAAAAARLSVEGEGGTKGSFSVGAMATEAAHCRIYLAAKNPRQAELIPGMLVATELKLPEGAQLLATPDASDVDSTVTELFDVIDYLKNLRTSQFGAFALYSPLIPSTHTLLSQNFKEFPEGSICIAGAQLQGKGRAGNVWESPKGCLMFSFTIKMTNGRLVPFLQYVVSLAVVEAFEEICKAKGIAAPEVRIKWPNDLYAKGLKVGGVLCTSTYSAKTFNIVVGVGLNVGNRVPTTCLDALIQEVDPHASALSKEQLLAAIMMRFEELNSKFTSHGFTPLRDSYYDKWLHTGQTVVLEEKDPESSEMSHVPLTIRGLSSRGYLYAIDERGEQYELHPDGNSFDFLKGLVRTKLEA
;
A
#
# COMPACT_ATOMS: atom_id res chain seq x y z
N MET A 1 20.00 -7.79 32.96
CA MET A 1 21.40 -7.76 32.47
C MET A 1 21.40 -8.10 30.99
N PHE A 2 21.97 -7.21 30.19
CA PHE A 2 22.17 -7.23 28.73
C PHE A 2 20.93 -7.34 27.83
N SER A 3 20.35 -6.19 27.47
CA SER A 3 19.75 -5.99 26.15
C SER A 3 20.87 -5.65 25.16
N LYS A 4 20.91 -6.33 24.01
CA LYS A 4 21.64 -5.87 22.82
C LYS A 4 20.61 -5.28 21.86
N ALA A 5 20.59 -3.96 21.77
CA ALA A 5 19.88 -3.24 20.73
C ALA A 5 20.61 -3.45 19.39
N PHE A 6 19.86 -3.80 18.35
CA PHE A 6 20.36 -3.85 16.97
C PHE A 6 20.40 -2.42 16.40
N PRO A 7 21.49 -1.99 15.74
CA PRO A 7 21.54 -0.67 15.13
C PRO A 7 20.75 -0.65 13.83
N THR A 8 19.73 0.21 13.79
CA THR A 8 19.16 0.75 12.55
C THR A 8 20.27 1.51 11.82
N VAL A 9 20.48 1.25 10.52
CA VAL A 9 21.44 2.02 9.70
C VAL A 9 20.99 3.48 9.66
N ARG A 10 21.57 4.29 10.53
CA ARG A 10 21.45 5.74 10.57
C ARG A 10 22.83 6.31 10.28
N SER A 11 22.89 7.32 9.41
CA SER A 11 24.00 8.27 9.14
C SER A 11 24.93 8.02 7.94
N ILE A 12 24.82 8.92 6.96
CA ILE A 12 25.91 9.30 6.04
C ILE A 12 26.82 10.26 6.81
N VAL A 13 28.11 9.95 6.91
CA VAL A 13 29.05 10.66 7.81
C VAL A 13 29.84 11.77 7.10
N GLY A 14 29.96 11.75 5.77
CA GLY A 14 30.53 12.89 5.02
C GLY A 14 30.74 12.66 3.52
N ILE A 15 30.77 13.76 2.74
CA ILE A 15 31.01 13.76 1.29
C ILE A 15 32.15 14.73 0.95
N THR A 16 33.26 14.20 0.41
CA THR A 16 34.41 15.01 -0.01
C THR A 16 34.52 15.05 -1.54
N VAL A 17 34.54 16.25 -2.09
CA VAL A 17 34.80 16.53 -3.51
C VAL A 17 36.16 17.22 -3.58
N SER A 18 37.11 16.67 -4.33
CA SER A 18 38.47 17.22 -4.42
C SER A 18 38.97 17.24 -5.86
N SER A 19 39.58 18.36 -6.27
CA SER A 19 40.41 18.44 -7.47
C SER A 19 41.85 18.79 -7.06
N GLY A 20 42.79 17.88 -7.30
CA GLY A 20 44.22 18.15 -7.13
C GLY A 20 44.81 18.70 -8.42
N ARG A 21 45.85 19.55 -8.34
CA ARG A 21 46.46 20.23 -9.50
C ARG A 21 46.98 19.31 -10.63
N ASN A 22 47.01 17.99 -10.45
CA ASN A 22 47.30 16.99 -11.49
C ASN A 22 46.44 15.71 -11.37
N LEU A 23 45.26 15.77 -10.72
CA LEU A 23 44.37 14.60 -10.53
C LEU A 23 42.96 14.86 -11.07
N ARG A 24 42.39 13.84 -11.72
CA ARG A 24 41.04 13.88 -12.33
C ARG A 24 39.95 14.02 -11.24
N PRO A 25 38.84 14.73 -11.51
CA PRO A 25 37.81 14.99 -10.51
C PRO A 25 37.16 13.69 -10.00
N ALA A 26 37.04 13.57 -8.68
CA ALA A 26 36.45 12.43 -8.00
C ALA A 26 35.61 12.88 -6.78
N ALA A 27 34.56 12.12 -6.47
CA ALA A 27 33.78 12.27 -5.26
C ALA A 27 33.93 11.01 -4.38
N THR A 28 34.09 11.23 -3.09
CA THR A 28 34.23 10.16 -2.10
C THR A 28 33.10 10.28 -1.08
N VAL A 29 32.39 9.18 -0.83
CA VAL A 29 31.29 9.11 0.15
C VAL A 29 31.70 8.18 1.28
N ARG A 30 31.60 8.64 2.53
CA ARG A 30 31.82 7.82 3.72
C ARG A 30 30.50 7.47 4.40
N LEU A 31 30.27 6.16 4.54
CA LEU A 31 29.12 5.58 5.25
C LEU A 31 29.67 4.68 6.36
N CYS A 32 29.37 5.00 7.63
CA CYS A 32 29.69 4.18 8.81
C CYS A 32 31.00 3.36 8.65
N ASP A 33 32.13 4.06 8.57
CA ASP A 33 33.50 3.55 8.41
C ASP A 33 33.90 2.87 7.09
N ARG A 34 33.05 2.87 6.06
CA ARG A 34 33.41 2.44 4.68
C ARG A 34 33.55 3.63 3.73
N THR A 35 34.59 3.60 2.89
CA THR A 35 34.89 4.65 1.90
C THR A 35 34.52 4.19 0.49
N PHE A 36 33.56 4.84 -0.15
CA PHE A 36 33.15 4.56 -1.53
C PHE A 36 33.71 5.65 -2.46
N ARG A 37 34.44 5.24 -3.51
CA ARG A 37 34.98 6.14 -4.54
C ARG A 37 34.21 6.00 -5.84
N ALA A 38 33.49 7.04 -6.24
CA ALA A 38 32.95 7.14 -7.59
C ALA A 38 34.10 7.52 -8.55
N ARG A 39 34.63 6.54 -9.26
CA ARG A 39 35.66 6.79 -10.27
C ARG A 39 34.96 7.23 -11.56
N ARG A 40 34.99 8.55 -11.82
CA ARG A 40 34.53 9.27 -13.02
C ARG A 40 33.16 9.95 -12.86
N LEU A 41 33.19 11.23 -12.52
CA LEU A 41 32.11 12.16 -12.78
C LEU A 41 32.40 12.90 -14.08
N ASN A 42 31.39 13.06 -14.95
CA ASN A 42 31.54 13.97 -16.08
C ASN A 42 31.60 15.44 -15.59
N SER A 43 32.12 16.35 -16.42
CA SER A 43 32.38 17.75 -16.02
C SER A 43 31.13 18.51 -15.61
N GLN A 44 29.98 18.28 -16.26
CA GLN A 44 28.71 18.92 -15.91
C GLN A 44 28.18 18.44 -14.55
N THR A 45 28.23 17.14 -14.27
CA THR A 45 27.81 16.57 -12.99
C THR A 45 28.73 17.01 -11.86
N PHE A 46 30.04 17.09 -12.12
CA PHE A 46 31.01 17.63 -11.16
C PHE A 46 30.73 19.10 -10.81
N HIS A 47 30.52 19.96 -11.81
CA HIS A 47 30.22 21.38 -11.57
C HIS A 47 28.89 21.60 -10.82
N ARG A 48 27.87 20.77 -11.09
CA ARG A 48 26.60 20.83 -10.34
C ARG A 48 26.75 20.42 -8.88
N LEU A 49 27.44 19.31 -8.61
CA LEU A 49 27.69 18.86 -7.23
C LEU A 49 28.57 19.85 -6.45
N ASP A 50 29.57 20.43 -7.10
CA ASP A 50 30.46 21.43 -6.49
C ASP A 50 29.73 22.77 -6.25
N SER A 51 28.83 23.19 -7.14
CA SER A 51 27.95 24.36 -6.94
C SER A 51 26.98 24.15 -5.78
N VAL A 52 26.33 22.98 -5.71
CA VAL A 52 25.39 22.65 -4.61
C VAL A 52 26.13 22.58 -3.27
N LYS A 53 27.35 22.04 -3.24
CA LYS A 53 28.18 22.01 -2.03
C LYS A 53 28.52 23.41 -1.52
N ARG A 54 28.84 24.34 -2.43
CA ARG A 54 29.18 25.72 -2.08
C ARG A 54 27.98 26.53 -1.61
N ASP A 55 26.82 26.35 -2.23
CA ASP A 55 25.64 27.19 -1.96
C ASP A 55 24.76 26.70 -0.80
N LYS A 56 24.73 25.39 -0.52
CA LYS A 56 23.69 24.79 0.34
C LYS A 56 24.16 23.86 1.46
N GLY A 57 25.46 23.60 1.55
CA GLY A 57 26.05 22.78 2.62
C GLY A 57 25.87 21.26 2.45
N GLU A 58 26.53 20.48 3.31
CA GLU A 58 26.68 19.01 3.15
C GLU A 58 25.40 18.18 3.43
N GLU A 59 24.40 18.73 4.12
CA GLU A 59 23.14 18.03 4.45
C GLU A 59 22.23 17.85 3.23
N GLU A 60 22.05 18.86 2.37
CA GLU A 60 21.21 18.73 1.16
C GLU A 60 21.84 17.82 0.08
N LEU A 61 23.16 17.65 0.09
CA LEU A 61 23.87 16.74 -0.81
C LEU A 61 23.59 15.26 -0.52
N LYS A 62 23.19 14.91 0.72
CA LYS A 62 22.89 13.53 1.12
C LYS A 62 21.70 12.94 0.35
N GLY A 63 20.74 13.78 -0.07
CA GLY A 63 19.59 13.35 -0.88
C GLY A 63 19.92 13.16 -2.36
N LEU A 64 20.83 13.98 -2.92
CA LEU A 64 21.12 14.00 -4.35
C LEU A 64 22.01 12.82 -4.81
N VAL A 65 22.90 12.34 -3.93
CA VAL A 65 23.86 11.27 -4.26
C VAL A 65 23.20 9.90 -4.38
N CYS A 66 22.07 9.65 -3.71
CA CYS A 66 21.29 8.42 -3.89
C CYS A 66 20.61 8.33 -5.27
N VAL A 67 20.40 9.47 -5.94
CA VAL A 67 19.72 9.53 -7.25
C VAL A 67 20.72 9.51 -8.41
N LEU A 68 21.97 9.93 -8.19
CA LEU A 68 22.98 10.05 -9.25
C LEU A 68 23.78 8.76 -9.55
N ALA A 69 23.54 7.67 -8.83
CA ALA A 69 24.09 6.36 -9.20
C ALA A 69 23.44 5.79 -10.48
N ASP A 70 22.35 6.39 -10.98
CA ASP A 70 21.53 5.82 -12.05
C ASP A 70 21.66 6.54 -13.41
N HIS A 71 22.42 7.64 -13.52
CA HIS A 71 22.57 8.33 -14.80
C HIS A 71 23.96 8.97 -14.99
N SER A 72 24.97 8.16 -15.32
CA SER A 72 25.93 8.52 -16.40
C SER A 72 26.96 7.42 -16.68
N SER A 73 26.98 6.97 -17.94
CA SER A 73 28.00 6.13 -18.62
C SER A 73 28.18 4.69 -18.09
N GLY A 74 27.74 3.73 -18.92
CA GLY A 74 27.90 2.28 -18.73
C GLY A 74 29.35 1.84 -18.54
N THR A 75 29.82 1.87 -17.30
CA THR A 75 31.08 1.28 -16.89
C THR A 75 30.84 0.52 -15.59
N ARG A 76 31.06 -0.80 -15.63
CA ARG A 76 31.03 -1.71 -14.47
C ARG A 76 31.84 -1.10 -13.31
N ALA A 77 31.20 -0.93 -12.16
CA ALA A 77 31.91 -0.68 -10.92
C ALA A 77 32.49 -2.02 -10.43
N GLU A 78 33.82 -2.20 -10.53
CA GLU A 78 34.51 -3.30 -9.85
C GLU A 78 34.64 -2.97 -8.36
N VAL A 79 34.11 -3.86 -7.51
CA VAL A 79 34.32 -3.84 -6.07
C VAL A 79 35.62 -4.60 -5.77
N ASP A 80 36.66 -3.89 -5.34
CA ASP A 80 37.91 -4.49 -4.89
C ASP A 80 37.71 -5.14 -3.51
N SER A 81 37.61 -6.47 -3.47
CA SER A 81 37.22 -7.27 -2.30
C SER A 81 38.39 -7.73 -1.42
N ARG A 82 39.60 -7.18 -1.59
CA ARG A 82 40.81 -7.66 -0.88
C ARG A 82 40.92 -7.32 0.61
N GLY A 83 39.88 -6.76 1.25
CA GLY A 83 39.86 -6.47 2.69
C GLY A 83 38.89 -7.30 3.53
N ALA A 84 38.12 -8.23 2.93
CA ALA A 84 36.96 -8.83 3.58
C ALA A 84 37.17 -10.27 4.11
N ALA A 85 38.41 -10.67 4.43
CA ALA A 85 38.71 -12.03 4.88
C ALA A 85 39.01 -12.17 6.39
N GLU A 86 39.05 -11.10 7.18
CA GLU A 86 39.48 -11.18 8.59
C GLU A 86 38.42 -10.86 9.66
N SER A 87 37.16 -10.57 9.32
CA SER A 87 36.17 -10.16 10.33
C SER A 87 34.94 -11.07 10.51
N GLY A 88 34.89 -12.27 9.91
CA GLY A 88 33.93 -13.31 10.29
C GLY A 88 32.43 -12.94 10.28
N ASP A 89 32.00 -12.01 9.43
CA ASP A 89 30.64 -11.45 9.48
C ASP A 89 29.83 -11.83 8.23
N HIS A 90 29.15 -12.99 8.28
CA HIS A 90 28.46 -13.60 7.15
C HIS A 90 27.15 -12.89 6.71
N GLN A 91 26.66 -11.87 7.43
CA GLN A 91 25.41 -11.16 7.07
C GLN A 91 25.61 -9.93 6.15
N ALA A 92 26.81 -9.35 6.10
CA ALA A 92 27.09 -8.23 5.18
C ALA A 92 27.23 -8.68 3.72
N ILE A 93 27.50 -9.97 3.49
CA ILE A 93 27.66 -10.59 2.16
C ILE A 93 26.28 -10.83 1.51
N ALA A 94 25.25 -11.16 2.30
CA ALA A 94 23.89 -11.42 1.80
C ALA A 94 23.18 -10.15 1.28
N GLY A 95 23.41 -8.99 1.91
CA GLY A 95 22.85 -7.71 1.45
C GLY A 95 23.47 -7.18 0.16
N LEU A 96 24.72 -7.55 -0.14
CA LEU A 96 25.41 -7.17 -1.38
C LEU A 96 25.09 -8.13 -2.54
N GLN A 97 24.90 -9.43 -2.27
CA GLN A 97 24.44 -10.40 -3.26
C GLN A 97 23.00 -10.15 -3.73
N GLY A 98 22.13 -9.60 -2.87
CA GLY A 98 20.78 -9.18 -3.26
C GLY A 98 20.75 -8.01 -4.26
N ALA A 99 21.68 -7.07 -4.17
CA ALA A 99 21.80 -5.97 -5.11
C ALA A 99 22.39 -6.42 -6.47
N GLU A 100 23.23 -7.45 -6.46
CA GLU A 100 23.83 -8.04 -7.68
C GLU A 100 22.82 -8.92 -8.44
N GLN A 101 21.90 -9.61 -7.74
CA GLN A 101 20.80 -10.37 -8.37
C GLN A 101 19.76 -9.47 -9.07
N VAL A 102 19.49 -8.27 -8.53
CA VAL A 102 18.61 -7.26 -9.18
C VAL A 102 19.17 -6.79 -10.53
N LEU A 103 20.50 -6.81 -10.69
CA LEU A 103 21.19 -6.39 -11.91
C LEU A 103 21.34 -7.53 -12.94
N GLN A 104 21.27 -8.79 -12.53
CA GLN A 104 21.39 -9.93 -13.46
C GLN A 104 20.05 -10.40 -14.04
N SER A 105 18.91 -10.10 -13.38
CA SER A 105 17.58 -10.46 -13.88
C SER A 105 16.93 -9.43 -14.82
N SER A 106 17.52 -8.23 -14.95
CA SER A 106 17.07 -7.18 -15.86
C SER A 106 17.75 -7.35 -17.23
N ASN A 107 17.30 -8.36 -17.99
CA ASN A 107 17.65 -8.52 -19.40
C ASN A 107 16.86 -7.49 -20.24
N LEU A 108 17.16 -6.20 -20.05
CA LEU A 108 16.66 -5.11 -20.89
C LEU A 108 17.63 -4.90 -22.05
N GLY A 109 17.45 -5.72 -23.08
CA GLY A 109 17.93 -5.40 -24.42
C GLY A 109 17.34 -4.07 -24.89
N GLU A 110 18.21 -3.26 -25.49
CA GLU A 110 17.97 -2.03 -26.22
C GLU A 110 16.50 -1.67 -26.53
N ALA A 111 15.91 -0.79 -25.71
CA ALA A 111 14.73 -0.02 -26.10
C ALA A 111 15.01 1.47 -25.86
N ARG A 112 15.39 2.16 -26.94
CA ARG A 112 15.41 3.63 -26.99
C ARG A 112 13.96 4.13 -26.99
N GLY A 113 13.49 4.66 -25.87
CA GLY A 113 12.22 5.37 -25.79
C GLY A 113 12.19 6.29 -24.57
N ARG A 114 12.23 7.61 -24.80
CA ARG A 114 12.01 8.64 -23.77
C ARG A 114 10.52 8.64 -23.43
N GLU A 115 10.07 7.96 -22.38
CA GLU A 115 8.77 8.25 -21.74
C GLU A 115 8.50 7.54 -20.38
N SER A 116 9.46 6.81 -19.80
CA SER A 116 9.28 6.09 -18.53
C SER A 116 9.70 6.85 -17.25
N GLY A 117 10.16 8.10 -17.36
CA GLY A 117 10.76 8.86 -16.24
C GLY A 117 9.77 9.65 -15.37
N THR A 118 8.53 9.85 -15.81
CA THR A 118 7.58 10.81 -15.20
C THR A 118 6.87 10.27 -13.96
N ALA A 119 6.68 8.95 -13.84
CA ALA A 119 6.00 8.35 -12.71
C ALA A 119 6.83 8.32 -11.41
N ILE A 120 8.17 8.30 -11.52
CA ILE A 120 9.09 8.22 -10.37
C ILE A 120 9.29 9.61 -9.73
N ALA A 121 9.22 10.69 -10.51
CA ALA A 121 9.39 12.06 -10.03
C ALA A 121 8.27 12.53 -9.08
N ALA A 122 7.04 12.05 -9.28
CA ALA A 122 5.89 12.40 -8.44
C ALA A 122 5.98 11.83 -7.01
N ALA A 123 6.65 10.67 -6.83
CA ALA A 123 6.88 10.08 -5.51
C ALA A 123 8.01 10.78 -4.75
N ALA A 124 9.05 11.24 -5.47
CA ALA A 124 10.19 11.93 -4.87
C ALA A 124 9.85 13.34 -4.35
N ALA A 125 8.89 14.03 -4.98
CA ALA A 125 8.53 15.41 -4.63
C ALA A 125 7.84 15.59 -3.26
N ARG A 126 7.48 14.50 -2.56
CA ARG A 126 6.83 14.57 -1.23
C ARG A 126 7.76 14.35 -0.04
N LEU A 127 9.06 14.09 -0.26
CA LEU A 127 10.03 13.89 0.83
C LEU A 127 10.69 15.19 1.34
N SER A 128 10.13 16.37 1.05
CA SER A 128 10.74 17.64 1.49
C SER A 128 9.72 18.70 1.86
N VAL A 129 8.83 18.43 2.82
CA VAL A 129 8.22 19.50 3.65
C VAL A 129 7.80 18.91 5.00
N GLU A 130 8.73 18.76 5.95
CA GLU A 130 8.46 18.93 7.39
C GLU A 130 9.74 19.44 8.05
N GLY A 131 9.85 20.76 8.15
CA GLY A 131 10.87 21.47 8.91
C GLY A 131 10.24 22.76 9.42
N GLU A 132 10.11 22.86 10.74
CA GLU A 132 9.47 23.97 11.44
C GLU A 132 10.16 25.32 11.20
N GLY A 133 9.35 26.38 11.10
CA GLY A 133 9.73 27.73 11.50
C GLY A 133 10.31 28.66 10.42
N GLY A 134 9.48 29.61 9.98
CA GLY A 134 9.95 30.98 9.73
C GLY A 134 10.15 31.41 8.27
N THR A 135 9.32 32.39 7.89
CA THR A 135 9.43 33.36 6.78
C THR A 135 8.92 32.98 5.39
N LYS A 136 7.97 33.83 4.95
CA LYS A 136 7.26 33.82 3.67
C LYS A 136 8.24 34.05 2.51
N GLY A 137 8.33 33.08 1.61
CA GLY A 137 8.79 33.27 0.23
C GLY A 137 7.77 32.63 -0.71
N SER A 138 7.05 33.44 -1.48
CA SER A 138 6.11 32.96 -2.48
C SER A 138 6.87 32.27 -3.62
N PHE A 139 6.88 30.94 -3.64
CA PHE A 139 7.19 30.20 -4.86
C PHE A 139 5.90 30.06 -5.66
N SER A 140 5.85 30.73 -6.82
CA SER A 140 4.75 30.62 -7.77
C SER A 140 4.60 29.16 -8.21
N VAL A 141 3.45 28.56 -7.87
CA VAL A 141 2.97 27.25 -8.32
C VAL A 141 2.56 27.33 -9.80
N GLY A 142 3.48 27.81 -10.65
CA GLY A 142 3.17 28.26 -12.01
C GLY A 142 3.62 27.34 -13.14
N ALA A 143 4.37 26.26 -12.88
CA ALA A 143 4.99 25.48 -13.95
C ALA A 143 5.06 23.94 -13.73
N MET A 144 4.36 23.40 -12.72
CA MET A 144 4.16 21.93 -12.58
C MET A 144 2.71 21.49 -12.86
N ALA A 145 1.83 22.42 -13.20
CA ALA A 145 0.40 22.17 -13.40
C ALA A 145 0.03 21.82 -14.86
N THR A 146 0.98 21.69 -15.78
CA THR A 146 0.68 21.60 -17.21
C THR A 146 0.86 20.23 -17.87
N GLU A 147 1.24 19.18 -17.12
CA GLU A 147 1.22 17.79 -17.63
C GLU A 147 0.80 16.78 -16.54
N ALA A 148 -0.19 17.12 -15.72
CA ALA A 148 -0.99 16.08 -15.10
C ALA A 148 -1.75 15.39 -16.24
N ALA A 149 -1.27 14.22 -16.68
CA ALA A 149 -2.03 13.36 -17.57
C ALA A 149 -3.47 13.29 -17.03
N HIS A 150 -4.42 13.86 -17.78
CA HIS A 150 -5.80 14.03 -17.36
C HIS A 150 -6.32 12.75 -16.72
N CYS A 151 -6.84 12.83 -15.49
CA CYS A 151 -7.40 11.69 -14.78
C CYS A 151 -8.55 11.10 -15.60
N ARG A 152 -8.31 10.00 -16.33
CA ARG A 152 -9.34 9.32 -17.13
C ARG A 152 -10.02 8.26 -16.29
N ILE A 153 -11.35 8.28 -16.28
CA ILE A 153 -12.18 7.32 -15.56
C ILE A 153 -13.05 6.61 -16.59
N TYR A 154 -12.83 5.32 -16.75
CA TYR A 154 -13.54 4.45 -17.69
C TYR A 154 -14.69 3.76 -16.96
N LEU A 155 -15.91 3.93 -17.48
CA LEU A 155 -17.11 3.26 -17.01
C LEU A 155 -17.32 1.96 -17.77
N ALA A 156 -17.57 0.88 -17.05
CA ALA A 156 -17.84 -0.44 -17.59
C ALA A 156 -18.97 -1.10 -16.80
N ALA A 157 -19.75 -1.94 -17.46
CA ALA A 157 -20.82 -2.68 -16.82
C ALA A 157 -20.88 -4.11 -17.35
N LYS A 158 -21.16 -5.06 -16.45
CA LYS A 158 -21.24 -6.49 -16.80
C LYS A 158 -22.49 -6.83 -17.60
N ASN A 159 -23.62 -6.19 -17.31
CA ASN A 159 -24.91 -6.51 -17.93
C ASN A 159 -25.50 -5.31 -18.69
N PRO A 160 -26.35 -5.56 -19.71
CA PRO A 160 -26.91 -4.50 -20.53
C PRO A 160 -27.69 -3.44 -19.75
N ARG A 161 -28.46 -3.85 -18.72
CA ARG A 161 -29.25 -2.91 -17.89
C ARG A 161 -28.37 -1.89 -17.17
N GLN A 162 -27.22 -2.33 -16.66
CA GLN A 162 -26.24 -1.44 -16.05
C GLN A 162 -25.47 -0.63 -17.10
N ALA A 163 -25.21 -1.20 -18.28
CA ALA A 163 -24.56 -0.50 -19.38
C ALA A 163 -25.42 0.65 -19.93
N GLU A 164 -26.74 0.51 -19.93
CA GLU A 164 -27.70 1.56 -20.31
C GLU A 164 -27.60 2.82 -19.42
N LEU A 165 -27.03 2.71 -18.22
CA LEU A 165 -26.80 3.87 -17.34
C LEU A 165 -25.60 4.72 -17.78
N ILE A 166 -24.64 4.14 -18.50
CA ILE A 166 -23.36 4.80 -18.83
C ILE A 166 -23.56 6.09 -19.62
N PRO A 167 -24.35 6.14 -20.72
CA PRO A 167 -24.54 7.38 -21.48
C PRO A 167 -25.07 8.55 -20.63
N GLY A 168 -25.98 8.27 -19.70
CA GLY A 168 -26.50 9.27 -18.77
C GLY A 168 -25.45 9.79 -17.80
N MET A 169 -24.55 8.92 -17.33
CA MET A 169 -23.45 9.31 -16.44
C MET A 169 -22.37 10.14 -17.13
N LEU A 170 -22.10 9.88 -18.41
CA LEU A 170 -21.10 10.64 -19.18
C LEU A 170 -21.44 12.12 -19.34
N VAL A 171 -22.73 12.47 -19.27
CA VAL A 171 -23.23 13.85 -19.37
C VAL A 171 -23.66 14.42 -18.01
N ALA A 172 -23.51 13.66 -16.93
CA ALA A 172 -23.94 14.08 -15.60
C ALA A 172 -23.02 15.21 -15.08
N THR A 173 -23.63 16.36 -14.78
CA THR A 173 -22.92 17.54 -14.23
C THR A 173 -22.79 17.51 -12.71
N GLU A 174 -23.53 16.63 -12.03
CA GLU A 174 -23.56 16.52 -10.57
C GLU A 174 -22.39 15.68 -10.00
N LEU A 175 -21.69 14.93 -10.87
CA LEU A 175 -20.56 14.10 -10.47
C LEU A 175 -19.39 14.97 -9.99
N LYS A 176 -19.00 14.74 -8.73
CA LYS A 176 -17.82 15.33 -8.09
C LYS A 176 -16.59 14.55 -8.55
N LEU A 177 -16.07 14.91 -9.71
CA LEU A 177 -14.86 14.33 -10.29
C LEU A 177 -13.62 15.13 -9.89
N PRO A 178 -12.41 14.52 -9.91
CA PRO A 178 -11.17 15.27 -9.77
C PRO A 178 -11.06 16.38 -10.82
N GLU A 179 -10.38 17.47 -10.47
CA GLU A 179 -10.19 18.59 -11.40
C GLU A 179 -9.52 18.13 -12.71
N GLY A 180 -10.11 18.52 -13.84
CA GLY A 180 -9.63 18.13 -15.17
C GLY A 180 -9.79 16.63 -15.50
N ALA A 181 -10.53 15.87 -14.71
CA ALA A 181 -10.82 14.47 -15.00
C ALA A 181 -11.80 14.32 -16.17
N GLN A 182 -11.61 13.26 -16.94
CA GLN A 182 -12.47 12.90 -18.06
C GLN A 182 -13.17 11.58 -17.76
N LEU A 183 -14.49 11.57 -17.88
CA LEU A 183 -15.30 10.36 -17.81
C LEU A 183 -15.48 9.79 -19.22
N LEU A 184 -15.24 8.49 -19.38
CA LEU A 184 -15.24 7.80 -20.65
C LEU A 184 -16.04 6.50 -20.52
N ALA A 185 -16.74 6.08 -21.56
CA ALA A 185 -17.15 4.68 -21.66
C ALA A 185 -15.91 3.82 -21.91
N THR A 186 -15.92 2.59 -21.43
CA THR A 186 -14.94 1.61 -21.88
C THR A 186 -15.06 1.43 -23.39
N PRO A 187 -13.95 1.52 -24.16
CA PRO A 187 -13.99 1.25 -25.59
C PRO A 187 -14.42 -0.20 -25.84
N ASP A 188 -15.03 -0.46 -27.00
CA ASP A 188 -15.16 -1.83 -27.49
C ASP A 188 -13.77 -2.48 -27.54
N ALA A 189 -13.68 -3.80 -27.34
CA ALA A 189 -12.40 -4.51 -27.17
C ALA A 189 -11.38 -4.31 -28.31
N SER A 190 -11.81 -3.79 -29.47
CA SER A 190 -10.97 -3.41 -30.61
C SER A 190 -10.31 -2.04 -30.51
N ASP A 191 -10.78 -1.13 -29.64
CA ASP A 191 -10.34 0.26 -29.52
C ASP A 191 -9.71 0.59 -28.15
N VAL A 192 -9.46 -0.43 -27.32
CA VAL A 192 -8.82 -0.24 -26.02
C VAL A 192 -7.33 0.01 -26.24
N ASP A 193 -6.90 1.27 -26.05
CA ASP A 193 -5.49 1.60 -25.98
C ASP A 193 -4.81 0.70 -24.93
N SER A 194 -3.78 -0.03 -25.35
CA SER A 194 -2.98 -0.92 -24.50
C SER A 194 -2.43 -0.24 -23.23
N THR A 195 -2.29 1.09 -23.21
CA THR A 195 -1.89 1.85 -22.02
C THR A 195 -2.97 1.87 -20.93
N VAL A 196 -4.25 1.71 -21.30
CA VAL A 196 -5.38 1.63 -20.36
C VAL A 196 -5.35 0.29 -19.62
N THR A 197 -5.05 -0.81 -20.33
CA THR A 197 -5.03 -2.16 -19.76
C THR A 197 -3.71 -2.55 -19.09
N GLU A 198 -2.64 -1.75 -19.24
CA GLU A 198 -1.31 -2.08 -18.71
C GLU A 198 -1.31 -2.28 -17.18
N LEU A 199 -2.14 -1.53 -16.46
CA LEU A 199 -2.22 -1.61 -15.00
C LEU A 199 -3.38 -2.46 -14.49
N PHE A 200 -4.48 -2.55 -15.22
CA PHE A 200 -5.62 -3.42 -14.89
C PHE A 200 -6.53 -3.58 -16.11
N ASP A 201 -6.96 -4.81 -16.41
CA ASP A 201 -7.91 -5.09 -17.48
C ASP A 201 -9.35 -5.23 -16.92
N VAL A 202 -10.12 -4.16 -17.03
CA VAL A 202 -11.51 -4.14 -16.57
C VAL A 202 -12.41 -5.12 -17.33
N ILE A 203 -12.11 -5.41 -18.60
CA ILE A 203 -12.89 -6.35 -19.41
C ILE A 203 -12.62 -7.78 -18.94
N ASP A 204 -11.37 -8.15 -18.69
CA ASP A 204 -11.04 -9.47 -18.12
C ASP A 204 -11.64 -9.64 -16.72
N TYR A 205 -11.60 -8.61 -15.88
CA TYR A 205 -12.28 -8.63 -14.59
C TYR A 205 -13.79 -8.92 -14.74
N LEU A 206 -14.49 -8.18 -15.60
CA LEU A 206 -15.94 -8.37 -15.80
C LEU A 206 -16.27 -9.74 -16.42
N LYS A 207 -15.40 -10.28 -17.30
CA LYS A 207 -15.54 -11.63 -17.86
C LYS A 207 -15.45 -12.72 -16.80
N ASN A 208 -14.61 -12.54 -15.78
CA ASN A 208 -14.43 -13.50 -14.68
C ASN A 208 -15.45 -13.30 -13.54
N LEU A 209 -16.08 -12.13 -13.44
CA LEU A 209 -17.04 -11.83 -12.39
C LEU A 209 -18.35 -12.62 -12.56
N ARG A 210 -18.87 -13.24 -11.49
CA ARG A 210 -20.17 -13.94 -11.46
C ARG A 210 -21.19 -13.40 -10.46
N THR A 211 -20.85 -12.33 -9.74
CA THR A 211 -21.75 -11.65 -8.83
C THR A 211 -23.01 -11.11 -9.51
N SER A 212 -24.04 -10.93 -8.68
CA SER A 212 -25.36 -10.39 -9.01
C SER A 212 -25.51 -8.91 -8.64
N GLN A 213 -24.90 -8.47 -7.54
CA GLN A 213 -25.01 -7.12 -7.01
C GLN A 213 -23.66 -6.40 -6.98
N PHE A 214 -22.60 -7.04 -6.48
CA PHE A 214 -21.35 -6.34 -6.18
C PHE A 214 -20.33 -6.39 -7.31
N GLY A 215 -19.76 -5.24 -7.67
CA GLY A 215 -18.65 -5.11 -8.60
C GLY A 215 -19.03 -5.15 -10.09
N ALA A 216 -20.32 -5.25 -10.42
CA ALA A 216 -20.80 -5.39 -11.79
C ALA A 216 -20.85 -4.06 -12.57
N PHE A 217 -20.96 -2.93 -11.88
CA PHE A 217 -20.76 -1.59 -12.43
C PHE A 217 -19.40 -1.08 -11.97
N ALA A 218 -18.46 -0.97 -12.90
CA ALA A 218 -17.05 -0.70 -12.62
C ALA A 218 -16.63 0.66 -13.16
N LEU A 219 -15.91 1.40 -12.32
CA LEU A 219 -15.14 2.57 -12.69
C LEU A 219 -13.67 2.16 -12.63
N TYR A 220 -12.91 2.38 -13.70
CA TYR A 220 -11.48 2.12 -13.70
C TYR A 220 -10.71 3.38 -14.08
N SER A 221 -9.61 3.65 -13.37
CA SER A 221 -8.70 4.73 -13.72
C SER A 221 -7.25 4.26 -13.59
N PRO A 222 -6.40 4.44 -14.63
CA PRO A 222 -4.97 4.16 -14.51
C PRO A 222 -4.31 4.99 -13.38
N LEU A 223 -4.78 6.23 -13.18
CA LEU A 223 -4.28 7.13 -12.16
C LEU A 223 -5.42 8.01 -11.62
N ILE A 224 -5.69 7.92 -10.32
CA ILE A 224 -6.73 8.70 -9.65
C ILE A 224 -6.22 9.23 -8.30
N PRO A 225 -6.80 10.31 -7.72
CA PRO A 225 -6.47 10.68 -6.35
C PRO A 225 -6.78 9.57 -5.34
N SER A 226 -8.02 9.07 -5.31
CA SER A 226 -8.43 7.99 -4.42
C SER A 226 -9.74 7.36 -4.88
N THR A 227 -9.79 6.03 -5.00
CA THR A 227 -11.01 5.26 -5.28
C THR A 227 -12.07 5.51 -4.20
N HIS A 228 -11.61 5.60 -2.95
CA HIS A 228 -12.47 5.78 -1.77
C HIS A 228 -13.12 7.16 -1.75
N THR A 229 -12.35 8.20 -2.12
CA THR A 229 -12.88 9.57 -2.21
C THR A 229 -13.87 9.70 -3.36
N LEU A 230 -13.57 9.13 -4.53
CA LEU A 230 -14.47 9.19 -5.67
C LEU A 230 -15.84 8.58 -5.33
N LEU A 231 -15.87 7.38 -4.75
CA LEU A 231 -17.14 6.73 -4.39
C LEU A 231 -17.85 7.41 -3.22
N SER A 232 -17.13 7.91 -2.22
CA SER A 232 -17.78 8.56 -1.07
C SER A 232 -18.45 9.89 -1.45
N GLN A 233 -17.86 10.66 -2.37
CA GLN A 233 -18.43 11.92 -2.85
C GLN A 233 -19.60 11.73 -3.80
N ASN A 234 -19.69 10.58 -4.47
CA ASN A 234 -20.67 10.26 -5.52
C ASN A 234 -21.53 9.03 -5.18
N PHE A 235 -21.67 8.71 -3.88
CA PHE A 235 -22.27 7.45 -3.44
C PHE A 235 -23.69 7.20 -3.99
N LYS A 236 -24.46 8.28 -4.16
CA LYS A 236 -25.86 8.23 -4.64
C LYS A 236 -25.97 8.21 -6.16
N GLU A 237 -24.91 8.61 -6.86
CA GLU A 237 -24.90 8.75 -8.31
C GLU A 237 -24.62 7.41 -9.00
N PHE A 238 -24.01 6.46 -8.28
CA PHE A 238 -23.72 5.13 -8.80
C PHE A 238 -24.67 4.06 -8.25
N PRO A 239 -24.97 3.00 -9.03
CA PRO A 239 -25.69 1.84 -8.52
C PRO A 239 -25.07 1.29 -7.24
N GLU A 240 -25.90 0.74 -6.36
CA GLU A 240 -25.39 0.01 -5.21
C GLU A 240 -24.52 -1.17 -5.65
N GLY A 241 -23.41 -1.39 -4.94
CA GLY A 241 -22.44 -2.41 -5.32
C GLY A 241 -21.45 -1.95 -6.39
N SER A 242 -21.52 -0.71 -6.87
CA SER A 242 -20.52 -0.17 -7.81
C SER A 242 -19.11 -0.21 -7.23
N ILE A 243 -18.14 -0.51 -8.08
CA ILE A 243 -16.72 -0.63 -7.72
C ILE A 243 -15.89 0.40 -8.48
N CYS A 244 -14.95 1.04 -7.80
CA CYS A 244 -13.93 1.90 -8.39
C CYS A 244 -12.56 1.25 -8.21
N ILE A 245 -11.82 1.08 -9.30
CA ILE A 245 -10.55 0.36 -9.37
C ILE A 245 -9.48 1.36 -9.85
N ALA A 246 -8.31 1.33 -9.22
CA ALA A 246 -7.19 2.19 -9.57
C ALA A 246 -5.95 1.40 -9.97
N GLY A 247 -5.30 1.83 -11.06
CA GLY A 247 -3.93 1.42 -11.37
C GLY A 247 -2.92 1.99 -10.39
N ALA A 248 -3.07 3.28 -10.04
CA ALA A 248 -2.28 3.99 -9.04
C ALA A 248 -3.14 5.06 -8.32
N GLN A 249 -2.80 5.37 -7.06
CA GLN A 249 -3.48 6.39 -6.26
C GLN A 249 -2.52 7.50 -5.79
N LEU A 250 -2.84 8.76 -6.09
CA LEU A 250 -2.03 9.91 -5.65
C LEU A 250 -2.25 10.29 -4.17
N GLN A 251 -3.40 9.90 -3.62
CA GLN A 251 -3.88 10.24 -2.28
C GLN A 251 -4.60 9.04 -1.63
N GLY A 252 -4.02 7.85 -1.76
CA GLY A 252 -4.56 6.62 -1.17
C GLY A 252 -4.85 6.78 0.32
N LYS A 253 -6.00 6.29 0.77
CA LYS A 253 -6.50 6.50 2.15
C LYS A 253 -6.33 5.24 3.00
N GLY A 254 -5.78 5.42 4.20
CA GLY A 254 -5.79 4.46 5.29
C GLY A 254 -6.59 4.99 6.49
N ARG A 255 -6.63 4.20 7.57
CA ARG A 255 -7.27 4.60 8.84
C ARG A 255 -6.50 5.71 9.54
N ALA A 256 -7.20 6.50 10.36
CA ALA A 256 -6.62 7.53 11.22
C ALA A 256 -5.69 8.52 10.48
N GLY A 257 -6.01 8.84 9.22
CA GLY A 257 -5.23 9.78 8.40
C GLY A 257 -4.01 9.17 7.71
N ASN A 258 -3.68 7.90 7.95
CA ASN A 258 -2.56 7.23 7.27
C ASN A 258 -2.76 7.22 5.74
N VAL A 259 -1.66 7.28 5.00
CA VAL A 259 -1.66 7.19 3.54
C VAL A 259 -1.42 5.73 3.12
N TRP A 260 -2.17 5.26 2.13
CA TRP A 260 -1.88 4.00 1.46
C TRP A 260 -0.96 4.25 0.27
N GLU A 261 0.29 3.77 0.35
CA GLU A 261 1.24 3.82 -0.75
C GLU A 261 0.87 2.83 -1.85
N SER A 262 1.01 3.24 -3.12
CA SER A 262 0.48 2.49 -4.27
C SER A 262 1.50 2.25 -5.39
N PRO A 263 2.63 1.56 -5.13
CA PRO A 263 3.57 1.18 -6.18
C PRO A 263 2.92 0.26 -7.24
N LYS A 264 3.51 0.23 -8.44
CA LYS A 264 3.06 -0.66 -9.53
C LYS A 264 3.04 -2.11 -9.04
N GLY A 265 1.91 -2.78 -9.22
CA GLY A 265 1.69 -4.15 -8.74
C GLY A 265 0.65 -4.26 -7.62
N CYS A 266 0.23 -3.14 -7.01
CA CYS A 266 -0.92 -3.15 -6.10
C CYS A 266 -2.24 -3.47 -6.84
N LEU A 267 -3.16 -4.11 -6.13
CA LEU A 267 -4.59 -4.16 -6.45
C LEU A 267 -5.31 -3.23 -5.48
N MET A 268 -5.94 -2.18 -6.00
CA MET A 268 -6.61 -1.16 -5.20
C MET A 268 -8.00 -0.89 -5.74
N PHE A 269 -8.98 -0.99 -4.88
CA PHE A 269 -10.35 -0.74 -5.25
C PHE A 269 -11.17 -0.25 -4.07
N SER A 270 -12.30 0.36 -4.36
CA SER A 270 -13.35 0.64 -3.39
C SER A 270 -14.71 0.23 -3.94
N PHE A 271 -15.66 -0.15 -3.10
CA PHE A 271 -17.02 -0.44 -3.53
C PHE A 271 -18.06 0.05 -2.51
N THR A 272 -19.31 0.19 -2.97
CA THR A 272 -20.42 0.71 -2.18
C THR A 272 -21.31 -0.40 -1.62
N ILE A 273 -21.80 -0.22 -0.40
CA ILE A 273 -22.80 -1.09 0.22
C ILE A 273 -23.74 -0.27 1.10
N LYS A 274 -25.03 -0.63 1.10
CA LYS A 274 -26.02 -0.06 2.02
C LYS A 274 -26.36 -1.08 3.10
N MET A 275 -26.48 -0.61 4.34
CA MET A 275 -26.93 -1.43 5.47
C MET A 275 -27.94 -0.65 6.31
N THR A 276 -28.98 -1.32 6.80
CA THR A 276 -29.97 -0.69 7.71
C THR A 276 -29.67 -1.03 9.18
N ASN A 277 -29.06 -2.18 9.44
CA ASN A 277 -28.70 -2.61 10.79
C ASN A 277 -27.33 -2.07 11.21
N GLY A 278 -27.34 -0.94 11.96
CA GLY A 278 -26.14 -0.29 12.47
C GLY A 278 -25.26 -1.17 13.37
N ARG A 279 -25.82 -2.19 14.03
CA ARG A 279 -25.05 -3.10 14.91
C ARG A 279 -24.10 -4.00 14.12
N LEU A 280 -24.40 -4.24 12.84
CA LEU A 280 -23.57 -5.08 11.97
C LEU A 280 -22.44 -4.30 11.31
N VAL A 281 -22.58 -2.97 11.12
CA VAL A 281 -21.61 -2.14 10.40
C VAL A 281 -20.15 -2.35 10.85
N PRO A 282 -19.82 -2.42 12.16
CA PRO A 282 -18.44 -2.65 12.61
C PRO A 282 -17.84 -4.00 12.16
N PHE A 283 -18.67 -5.01 11.91
CA PHE A 283 -18.22 -6.34 11.50
C PHE A 283 -17.95 -6.45 10.00
N LEU A 284 -18.41 -5.49 9.18
CA LEU A 284 -18.27 -5.55 7.73
C LEU A 284 -16.80 -5.66 7.30
N GLN A 285 -15.89 -4.95 7.99
CA GLN A 285 -14.44 -5.03 7.70
C GLN A 285 -13.89 -6.46 7.88
N TYR A 286 -14.45 -7.25 8.80
CA TYR A 286 -14.06 -8.65 9.03
C TYR A 286 -14.55 -9.55 7.91
N VAL A 287 -15.78 -9.33 7.44
CA VAL A 287 -16.37 -10.06 6.31
C VAL A 287 -15.55 -9.82 5.04
N VAL A 288 -15.16 -8.57 4.79
CA VAL A 288 -14.32 -8.20 3.64
C VAL A 288 -12.92 -8.79 3.76
N SER A 289 -12.30 -8.71 4.95
CA SER A 289 -10.97 -9.30 5.19
C SER A 289 -10.99 -10.81 4.99
N LEU A 290 -12.02 -11.49 5.48
CA LEU A 290 -12.22 -12.92 5.28
C LEU A 290 -12.40 -13.26 3.79
N ALA A 291 -13.20 -12.47 3.06
CA ALA A 291 -13.39 -12.66 1.63
C ALA A 291 -12.08 -12.57 0.84
N VAL A 292 -11.19 -11.65 1.22
CA VAL A 292 -9.87 -11.51 0.59
C VAL A 292 -9.00 -12.74 0.83
N VAL A 293 -8.92 -13.21 2.08
CA VAL A 293 -8.10 -14.38 2.42
C VAL A 293 -8.64 -15.64 1.73
N GLU A 294 -9.94 -15.90 1.83
CA GLU A 294 -10.56 -17.09 1.22
C GLU A 294 -10.43 -17.08 -0.31
N ALA A 295 -10.62 -15.93 -0.98
CA ALA A 295 -10.44 -15.83 -2.43
C ALA A 295 -9.00 -16.09 -2.89
N PHE A 296 -8.00 -15.62 -2.12
CA PHE A 296 -6.60 -15.90 -2.39
C PHE A 296 -6.28 -17.40 -2.24
N GLU A 297 -6.79 -18.04 -1.19
CA GLU A 297 -6.62 -19.48 -0.97
C GLU A 297 -7.27 -20.30 -2.10
N GLU A 298 -8.45 -19.91 -2.55
CA GLU A 298 -9.16 -20.55 -3.67
C GLU A 298 -8.38 -20.47 -4.98
N ILE A 299 -7.80 -19.30 -5.29
CA ILE A 299 -6.97 -19.14 -6.49
C ILE A 299 -5.72 -20.03 -6.41
N CYS A 300 -5.04 -20.05 -5.26
CA CYS A 300 -3.89 -20.94 -5.07
C CYS A 300 -4.29 -22.40 -5.29
N LYS A 301 -5.40 -22.83 -4.68
CA LYS A 301 -5.93 -24.19 -4.83
C LYS A 301 -6.29 -24.51 -6.28
N ALA A 302 -6.92 -23.60 -7.01
CA ALA A 302 -7.27 -23.77 -8.42
C ALA A 302 -6.03 -23.90 -9.32
N LYS A 303 -4.92 -23.25 -8.93
CA LYS A 303 -3.61 -23.40 -9.59
C LYS A 303 -2.82 -24.62 -9.12
N GLY A 304 -3.34 -25.42 -8.19
CA GLY A 304 -2.63 -26.57 -7.62
C GLY A 304 -1.49 -26.19 -6.66
N ILE A 305 -1.49 -24.97 -6.14
CA ILE A 305 -0.47 -24.43 -5.25
C ILE A 305 -0.99 -24.50 -3.82
N ALA A 306 -0.16 -24.98 -2.89
CA ALA A 306 -0.46 -24.88 -1.46
C ALA A 306 -0.50 -23.41 -1.06
N ALA A 307 -1.67 -22.92 -0.64
CA ALA A 307 -1.86 -21.51 -0.34
C ALA A 307 -0.91 -21.05 0.78
N PRO A 308 -0.09 -20.02 0.55
CA PRO A 308 0.69 -19.40 1.61
C PRO A 308 -0.22 -18.85 2.71
N GLU A 309 0.26 -18.88 3.96
CA GLU A 309 -0.49 -18.39 5.10
C GLU A 309 -0.62 -16.85 5.07
N VAL A 310 -1.82 -16.36 4.75
CA VAL A 310 -2.21 -14.96 4.92
C VAL A 310 -3.25 -14.90 6.03
N ARG A 311 -2.98 -14.06 7.04
CA ARG A 311 -3.80 -13.95 8.24
C ARG A 311 -4.34 -12.54 8.43
N ILE A 312 -5.47 -12.46 9.10
CA ILE A 312 -6.14 -11.20 9.45
C ILE A 312 -5.56 -10.68 10.77
N LYS A 313 -4.96 -9.50 10.71
CA LYS A 313 -4.62 -8.71 11.89
C LYS A 313 -5.78 -7.77 12.17
N TRP A 314 -6.42 -7.95 13.32
CA TRP A 314 -7.48 -7.08 13.79
C TRP A 314 -6.97 -5.62 13.89
N PRO A 315 -7.77 -4.63 13.47
CA PRO A 315 -9.16 -4.77 13.02
C PRO A 315 -9.36 -5.02 11.51
N ASN A 316 -8.35 -4.82 10.67
CA ASN A 316 -8.62 -4.61 9.23
C ASN A 316 -7.40 -4.82 8.32
N ASP A 317 -6.30 -5.38 8.83
CA ASP A 317 -5.09 -5.55 8.05
C ASP A 317 -4.85 -7.02 7.70
N LEU A 318 -4.19 -7.27 6.57
CA LEU A 318 -3.79 -8.60 6.13
C LEU A 318 -2.28 -8.73 6.21
N TYR A 319 -1.82 -9.82 6.82
CA TYR A 319 -0.42 -10.06 7.13
C TYR A 319 0.01 -11.44 6.66
N ALA A 320 1.25 -11.54 6.19
CA ALA A 320 1.94 -12.79 5.92
C ALA A 320 3.35 -12.68 6.47
N LYS A 321 3.79 -13.69 7.23
CA LYS A 321 5.13 -13.73 7.84
C LYS A 321 5.51 -12.45 8.61
N GLY A 322 4.55 -11.87 9.33
CA GLY A 322 4.74 -10.63 10.11
C GLY A 322 4.78 -9.34 9.29
N LEU A 323 4.68 -9.40 7.96
CA LEU A 323 4.64 -8.24 7.07
C LEU A 323 3.23 -7.98 6.54
N LYS A 324 2.88 -6.70 6.41
CA LYS A 324 1.58 -6.30 5.86
C LYS A 324 1.56 -6.51 4.35
N VAL A 325 0.53 -7.22 3.89
CA VAL A 325 0.24 -7.46 2.46
C VAL A 325 -1.06 -6.81 2.01
N GLY A 326 -1.87 -6.31 2.93
CA GLY A 326 -3.15 -5.70 2.59
C GLY A 326 -3.81 -4.93 3.73
N GLY A 327 -4.85 -4.18 3.39
CA GLY A 327 -5.69 -3.51 4.36
C GLY A 327 -7.08 -3.19 3.79
N VAL A 328 -8.05 -3.13 4.70
CA VAL A 328 -9.45 -2.81 4.43
C VAL A 328 -9.82 -1.51 5.14
N LEU A 329 -10.53 -0.60 4.49
CA LEU A 329 -11.01 0.65 5.06
C LEU A 329 -12.52 0.75 4.87
N CYS A 330 -13.30 0.69 5.94
CA CYS A 330 -14.74 0.94 5.89
C CYS A 330 -15.04 2.33 6.44
N THR A 331 -15.71 3.18 5.66
CA THR A 331 -16.27 4.45 6.15
C THR A 331 -17.76 4.50 5.88
N SER A 332 -18.54 4.90 6.87
CA SER A 332 -19.99 5.00 6.76
C SER A 332 -20.49 6.42 6.93
N THR A 333 -21.51 6.80 6.15
CA THR A 333 -22.38 7.94 6.45
C THR A 333 -23.78 7.41 6.75
N TYR A 334 -24.50 8.06 7.66
CA TYR A 334 -25.88 7.69 7.97
C TYR A 334 -26.83 8.71 7.38
N SER A 335 -27.73 8.27 6.50
CA SER A 335 -28.75 9.13 5.89
C SER A 335 -29.97 8.31 5.52
N ALA A 336 -31.17 8.90 5.61
CA ALA A 336 -32.43 8.23 5.25
C ALA A 336 -32.58 6.82 5.87
N LYS A 337 -32.29 6.69 7.18
CA LYS A 337 -32.35 5.43 7.94
C LYS A 337 -31.44 4.30 7.41
N THR A 338 -30.44 4.66 6.62
CA THR A 338 -29.52 3.73 5.97
C THR A 338 -28.08 4.18 6.21
N PHE A 339 -27.21 3.22 6.49
CA PHE A 339 -25.76 3.39 6.48
C PHE A 339 -25.26 3.19 5.05
N ASN A 340 -24.76 4.27 4.45
CA ASN A 340 -24.07 4.26 3.17
C ASN A 340 -22.58 4.04 3.43
N ILE A 341 -22.05 2.90 3.03
CA ILE A 341 -20.70 2.47 3.40
C ILE A 341 -19.85 2.34 2.14
N VAL A 342 -18.70 3.00 2.15
CA VAL A 342 -17.65 2.77 1.16
C VAL A 342 -16.60 1.88 1.80
N VAL A 343 -16.32 0.76 1.16
CA VAL A 343 -15.27 -0.17 1.53
C VAL A 343 -14.11 0.03 0.57
N GLY A 344 -12.94 0.44 1.06
CA GLY A 344 -11.68 0.45 0.33
C GLY A 344 -10.83 -0.78 0.66
N VAL A 345 -10.17 -1.34 -0.34
CA VAL A 345 -9.25 -2.46 -0.18
C VAL A 345 -7.98 -2.15 -0.96
N GLY A 346 -6.83 -2.26 -0.29
CA GLY A 346 -5.51 -2.18 -0.89
C GLY A 346 -4.75 -3.48 -0.64
N LEU A 347 -4.25 -4.12 -1.70
CA LEU A 347 -3.50 -5.37 -1.63
C LEU A 347 -2.19 -5.25 -2.40
N ASN A 348 -1.13 -5.78 -1.80
CA ASN A 348 0.16 -5.95 -2.44
C ASN A 348 0.15 -7.27 -3.22
N VAL A 349 0.02 -7.22 -4.54
CA VAL A 349 -0.08 -8.44 -5.37
C VAL A 349 1.26 -8.75 -6.03
N GLY A 350 1.75 -7.83 -6.87
CA GLY A 350 3.04 -7.96 -7.57
C GLY A 350 4.14 -6.99 -7.09
N ASN A 351 3.86 -6.13 -6.11
CA ASN A 351 4.80 -5.12 -5.61
C ASN A 351 5.58 -5.64 -4.38
N ARG A 352 6.81 -6.09 -4.58
CA ARG A 352 7.67 -6.63 -3.49
C ARG A 352 8.11 -5.58 -2.46
N VAL A 353 7.96 -4.29 -2.77
CA VAL A 353 8.31 -3.16 -1.90
C VAL A 353 7.07 -2.29 -1.64
N PRO A 354 7.00 -1.58 -0.49
CA PRO A 354 8.00 -1.51 0.58
C PRO A 354 8.02 -2.70 1.55
N THR A 355 7.01 -3.58 1.53
CA THR A 355 6.91 -4.72 2.46
C THR A 355 7.16 -6.08 1.79
N THR A 356 6.10 -6.67 1.23
CA THR A 356 6.07 -7.91 0.45
C THR A 356 4.73 -7.99 -0.28
N CYS A 357 4.53 -9.03 -1.10
CA CYS A 357 3.31 -9.20 -1.91
C CYS A 357 2.90 -10.66 -2.07
N LEU A 358 1.66 -10.89 -2.51
CA LEU A 358 1.09 -12.23 -2.69
C LEU A 358 1.87 -13.08 -3.71
N ASP A 359 2.35 -12.49 -4.80
CA ASP A 359 3.18 -13.20 -5.79
C ASP A 359 4.48 -13.71 -5.16
N ALA A 360 5.11 -12.91 -4.29
CA ALA A 360 6.32 -13.32 -3.60
C ALA A 360 6.07 -14.54 -2.70
N LEU A 361 4.96 -14.54 -1.97
CA LEU A 361 4.57 -15.66 -1.11
C LEU A 361 4.28 -16.93 -1.90
N ILE A 362 3.59 -16.81 -3.04
CA ILE A 362 3.35 -17.94 -3.94
C ILE A 362 4.66 -18.50 -4.48
N GLN A 363 5.58 -17.63 -4.92
CA GLN A 363 6.86 -18.03 -5.50
C GLN A 363 7.83 -18.67 -4.49
N GLU A 364 7.61 -18.44 -3.20
CA GLU A 364 8.35 -19.17 -2.15
C GLU A 364 7.86 -20.62 -2.00
N VAL A 365 6.59 -20.90 -2.31
CA VAL A 365 6.02 -22.26 -2.29
C VAL A 365 6.31 -22.98 -3.61
N ASP A 366 6.12 -22.28 -4.73
CA ASP A 366 6.40 -22.77 -6.08
C ASP A 366 7.15 -21.70 -6.90
N PRO A 367 8.48 -21.81 -7.04
CA PRO A 367 9.29 -20.85 -7.79
C PRO A 367 8.91 -20.69 -9.27
N HIS A 368 8.16 -21.63 -9.85
CA HIS A 368 7.71 -21.59 -11.24
C HIS A 368 6.29 -21.07 -11.40
N ALA A 369 5.62 -20.74 -10.29
CA ALA A 369 4.27 -20.20 -10.34
C ALA A 369 4.20 -18.88 -11.11
N SER A 370 3.26 -18.84 -12.06
CA SER A 370 2.88 -17.61 -12.76
C SER A 370 2.38 -16.54 -11.78
N ALA A 371 2.62 -15.27 -12.09
CA ALA A 371 2.04 -14.15 -11.35
C ALA A 371 0.50 -14.24 -11.25
N LEU A 372 -0.06 -13.70 -10.19
CA LEU A 372 -1.49 -13.57 -10.00
C LEU A 372 -2.05 -12.52 -10.98
N SER A 373 -3.14 -12.88 -11.67
CA SER A 373 -3.96 -11.86 -12.33
C SER A 373 -4.73 -11.09 -11.26
N LYS A 374 -4.59 -9.76 -11.30
CA LYS A 374 -5.31 -8.85 -10.39
C LYS A 374 -6.80 -8.85 -10.68
N GLU A 375 -7.16 -9.04 -11.94
CA GLU A 375 -8.52 -9.11 -12.47
C GLU A 375 -9.24 -10.36 -11.95
N GLN A 376 -8.60 -11.52 -12.07
CA GLN A 376 -9.11 -12.79 -11.52
C GLN A 376 -9.17 -12.75 -9.99
N LEU A 377 -8.14 -12.21 -9.33
CA LEU A 377 -8.15 -12.03 -7.88
C LEU A 377 -9.30 -11.12 -7.43
N LEU A 378 -9.48 -9.97 -8.06
CA LEU A 378 -10.58 -9.07 -7.73
C LEU A 378 -11.94 -9.73 -7.96
N ALA A 379 -12.13 -10.42 -9.09
CA ALA A 379 -13.37 -11.14 -9.37
C ALA A 379 -13.66 -12.20 -8.31
N ALA A 380 -12.65 -12.98 -7.90
CA ALA A 380 -12.78 -13.97 -6.82
C ALA A 380 -13.14 -13.33 -5.48
N ILE A 381 -12.49 -12.21 -5.12
CA ILE A 381 -12.81 -11.45 -3.90
C ILE A 381 -14.26 -10.98 -3.91
N MET A 382 -14.73 -10.40 -5.02
CA MET A 382 -16.11 -9.89 -5.09
C MET A 382 -17.15 -11.02 -5.04
N MET A 383 -16.88 -12.17 -5.68
CA MET A 383 -17.74 -13.35 -5.60
C MET A 383 -17.81 -13.90 -4.17
N ARG A 384 -16.64 -14.09 -3.54
CA ARG A 384 -16.58 -14.59 -2.16
C ARG A 384 -17.23 -13.61 -1.19
N PHE A 385 -17.01 -12.31 -1.38
CA PHE A 385 -17.68 -11.28 -0.58
C PHE A 385 -19.20 -11.34 -0.71
N GLU A 386 -19.75 -11.49 -1.92
CA GLU A 386 -21.21 -11.56 -2.11
C GLU A 386 -21.82 -12.77 -1.39
N GLU A 387 -21.16 -13.94 -1.43
CA GLU A 387 -21.57 -15.13 -0.69
C GLU A 387 -21.55 -14.92 0.83
N LEU A 388 -20.45 -14.37 1.36
CA LEU A 388 -20.30 -14.11 2.79
C LEU A 388 -21.26 -13.01 3.25
N ASN A 389 -21.45 -11.96 2.45
CA ASN A 389 -22.36 -10.85 2.75
C ASN A 389 -23.82 -11.30 2.79
N SER A 390 -24.23 -12.25 1.93
CA SER A 390 -25.57 -12.85 1.99
C SER A 390 -25.84 -13.54 3.33
N LYS A 391 -24.88 -14.34 3.82
CA LYS A 391 -24.96 -14.98 5.14
C LYS A 391 -24.98 -13.94 6.26
N PHE A 392 -24.07 -12.96 6.17
CA PHE A 392 -23.87 -11.91 7.16
C PHE A 392 -25.08 -11.00 7.34
N THR A 393 -25.69 -10.56 6.25
CA THR A 393 -26.88 -9.68 6.29
C THR A 393 -28.09 -10.40 6.88
N SER A 394 -28.21 -11.71 6.62
CA SER A 394 -29.33 -12.52 7.10
C SER A 394 -29.20 -12.96 8.56
N HIS A 395 -27.99 -13.33 8.99
CA HIS A 395 -27.76 -14.03 10.27
C HIS A 395 -26.78 -13.30 11.21
N GLY A 396 -26.28 -12.12 10.83
CA GLY A 396 -25.21 -11.43 11.53
C GLY A 396 -23.85 -12.11 11.37
N PHE A 397 -22.90 -11.77 12.24
CA PHE A 397 -21.51 -12.25 12.12
C PHE A 397 -21.29 -13.68 12.65
N THR A 398 -22.21 -14.20 13.48
CA THR A 398 -22.04 -15.49 14.18
C THR A 398 -21.66 -16.65 13.24
N PRO A 399 -22.30 -16.85 12.07
CA PRO A 399 -21.96 -17.97 11.18
C PRO A 399 -20.57 -17.85 10.53
N LEU A 400 -19.98 -16.66 10.52
CA LEU A 400 -18.67 -16.39 9.90
C LEU A 400 -17.55 -16.33 10.93
N ARG A 401 -17.88 -16.34 12.22
CA ARG A 401 -16.94 -16.11 13.32
C ARG A 401 -15.83 -17.16 13.34
N ASP A 402 -16.18 -18.43 13.20
CA ASP A 402 -15.21 -19.51 13.34
C ASP A 402 -14.25 -19.52 12.14
N SER A 403 -14.74 -19.30 10.91
CA SER A 403 -13.87 -19.06 9.73
C SER A 403 -12.98 -17.84 9.92
N TYR A 404 -13.50 -16.75 10.47
CA TYR A 404 -12.69 -15.56 10.76
C TYR A 404 -11.59 -15.84 11.78
N TYR A 405 -11.89 -16.56 12.87
CA TYR A 405 -10.88 -16.92 13.88
C TYR A 405 -9.91 -17.99 13.42
N ASP A 406 -10.29 -18.86 12.48
CA ASP A 406 -9.31 -19.72 11.82
C ASP A 406 -8.28 -18.86 11.09
N LYS A 407 -8.70 -17.76 10.46
CA LYS A 407 -7.83 -16.91 9.63
C LYS A 407 -7.17 -15.73 10.34
N TRP A 408 -7.47 -15.42 11.60
CA TRP A 408 -6.87 -14.27 12.29
C TRP A 408 -5.55 -14.59 13.02
N LEU A 409 -4.83 -13.56 13.47
CA LEU A 409 -3.54 -13.71 14.17
C LEU A 409 -3.62 -13.82 15.71
N HIS A 410 -4.80 -13.63 16.31
CA HIS A 410 -4.86 -13.22 17.73
C HIS A 410 -5.30 -14.32 18.71
N THR A 411 -5.49 -15.56 18.26
CA THR A 411 -5.92 -16.66 19.14
C THR A 411 -4.94 -16.83 20.30
N GLY A 412 -5.42 -16.62 21.54
CA GLY A 412 -4.63 -16.82 22.74
C GLY A 412 -3.45 -15.86 22.90
N GLN A 413 -3.39 -14.79 22.12
CA GLN A 413 -2.30 -13.82 22.19
C GLN A 413 -2.32 -13.11 23.55
N THR A 414 -1.18 -13.08 24.24
CA THR A 414 -0.99 -12.22 25.41
C THR A 414 -0.53 -10.84 24.97
N VAL A 415 -1.16 -9.81 25.51
CA VAL A 415 -0.87 -8.40 25.24
C VAL A 415 -0.81 -7.63 26.55
N VAL A 416 -0.07 -6.55 26.62
CA VAL A 416 -0.01 -5.68 27.80
C VAL A 416 -0.79 -4.41 27.49
N LEU A 417 -1.80 -4.12 28.31
CA LEU A 417 -2.52 -2.87 28.29
C LEU A 417 -1.76 -1.84 29.12
N GLU A 418 -1.32 -0.77 28.45
CA GLU A 418 -0.75 0.43 29.06
C GLU A 418 -1.87 1.47 29.24
N GLU A 419 -2.21 1.74 30.50
CA GLU A 419 -3.16 2.79 30.88
C GLU A 419 -2.47 3.80 31.79
N LYS A 420 -2.79 5.07 31.59
CA LYS A 420 -2.34 6.13 32.49
C LYS A 420 -3.32 6.18 33.65
N ASP A 421 -2.82 6.09 34.87
CA ASP A 421 -3.63 6.29 36.06
C ASP A 421 -4.20 7.72 36.03
N PRO A 422 -5.52 7.92 36.20
CA PRO A 422 -6.10 9.25 36.26
C PRO A 422 -5.67 10.04 37.51
N GLU A 423 -5.27 9.38 38.60
CA GLU A 423 -4.89 10.02 39.86
C GLU A 423 -3.38 10.08 40.09
N SER A 424 -2.57 9.31 39.35
CA SER A 424 -1.11 9.33 39.43
C SER A 424 -0.47 9.53 38.06
N SER A 425 0.77 10.04 38.01
CA SER A 425 1.51 10.10 36.74
C SER A 425 2.11 8.75 36.34
N GLU A 426 1.77 7.67 37.04
CA GLU A 426 2.30 6.34 36.80
C GLU A 426 1.52 5.62 35.68
N MET A 427 2.22 4.75 34.96
CA MET A 427 1.65 3.91 33.92
C MET A 427 1.32 2.55 34.53
N SER A 428 0.07 2.13 34.44
CA SER A 428 -0.31 0.75 34.77
C SER A 428 -0.02 -0.14 33.57
N HIS A 429 0.44 -1.35 33.85
CA HIS A 429 0.70 -2.39 32.86
C HIS A 429 -0.12 -3.62 33.23
N VAL A 430 -1.20 -3.88 32.50
CA VAL A 430 -2.10 -5.01 32.77
C VAL A 430 -1.91 -6.08 31.69
N PRO A 431 -1.37 -7.27 32.03
CA PRO A 431 -1.32 -8.38 31.09
C PRO A 431 -2.74 -8.89 30.79
N LEU A 432 -3.06 -8.99 29.51
CA LEU A 432 -4.33 -9.45 28.98
C LEU A 432 -4.13 -10.62 28.03
N THR A 433 -5.04 -11.58 28.05
CA THR A 433 -5.12 -12.65 27.04
C THR A 433 -6.29 -12.38 26.11
N ILE A 434 -6.02 -12.26 24.81
CA ILE A 434 -7.04 -12.11 23.79
C ILE A 434 -7.90 -13.38 23.72
N ARG A 435 -9.22 -13.20 23.79
CA ARG A 435 -10.22 -14.28 23.76
C ARG A 435 -11.09 -14.27 22.51
N GLY A 436 -11.17 -13.15 21.79
CA GLY A 436 -12.02 -13.07 20.60
C GLY A 436 -12.44 -11.65 20.29
N LEU A 437 -13.64 -11.55 19.75
CA LEU A 437 -14.41 -10.34 19.54
C LEU A 437 -15.61 -10.33 20.49
N SER A 438 -15.96 -9.15 20.99
CA SER A 438 -17.18 -8.94 21.74
C SER A 438 -18.42 -8.98 20.83
N SER A 439 -19.62 -8.94 21.43
CA SER A 439 -20.88 -8.86 20.68
C SER A 439 -21.02 -7.57 19.84
N ARG A 440 -20.18 -6.57 20.10
CA ARG A 440 -20.09 -5.29 19.38
C ARG A 440 -19.00 -5.30 18.31
N GLY A 441 -18.20 -6.36 18.25
CA GLY A 441 -17.13 -6.53 17.27
C GLY A 441 -15.82 -5.87 17.69
N TYR A 442 -15.65 -5.52 18.96
CA TYR A 442 -14.39 -5.03 19.50
C TYR A 442 -13.51 -6.18 19.97
N LEU A 443 -12.20 -5.94 20.11
CA LEU A 443 -11.28 -6.98 20.55
C LEU A 443 -11.52 -7.27 22.03
N TYR A 444 -11.85 -8.52 22.35
CA TYR A 444 -12.20 -8.99 23.68
C TYR A 444 -11.03 -9.72 24.33
N ALA A 445 -10.68 -9.31 25.54
CA ALA A 445 -9.56 -9.85 26.30
C ALA A 445 -9.93 -10.01 27.78
N ILE A 446 -9.16 -10.83 28.50
CA ILE A 446 -9.29 -11.00 29.95
C ILE A 446 -7.94 -10.88 30.65
N ASP A 447 -7.90 -10.36 31.88
CA ASP A 447 -6.70 -10.39 32.72
C ASP A 447 -6.54 -11.73 33.46
N GLU A 448 -5.50 -11.84 34.30
CA GLU A 448 -5.24 -13.02 35.13
C GLU A 448 -6.31 -13.28 36.20
N ARG A 449 -7.07 -12.25 36.59
CA ARG A 449 -8.16 -12.32 37.57
C ARG A 449 -9.51 -12.67 36.91
N GLY A 450 -9.55 -12.75 35.58
CA GLY A 450 -10.75 -13.00 34.78
C GLY A 450 -11.59 -11.74 34.54
N GLU A 451 -11.06 -10.55 34.83
CA GLU A 451 -11.68 -9.27 34.51
C GLU A 451 -11.71 -9.07 32.99
N GLN A 452 -12.81 -8.53 32.49
CA GLN A 452 -13.11 -8.46 31.06
C GLN A 452 -12.79 -7.09 30.48
N TYR A 453 -12.10 -7.07 29.34
CA TYR A 453 -11.68 -5.85 28.64
C TYR A 453 -12.20 -5.85 27.20
N GLU A 454 -12.76 -4.71 26.79
CA GLU A 454 -13.22 -4.44 25.43
C GLU A 454 -12.32 -3.36 24.80
N LEU A 455 -11.46 -3.75 23.87
CA LEU A 455 -10.46 -2.87 23.26
C LEU A 455 -10.98 -2.29 21.93
N HIS A 456 -11.09 -0.96 21.87
CA HIS A 456 -11.59 -0.20 20.73
C HIS A 456 -10.49 0.07 19.69
N PRO A 457 -10.79 -0.01 18.38
CA PRO A 457 -9.79 0.13 17.31
C PRO A 457 -9.33 1.58 17.09
N ASP A 458 -10.18 2.58 17.40
CA ASP A 458 -9.82 4.00 17.25
C ASP A 458 -9.32 4.60 18.57
N GLY A 459 -9.81 4.09 19.71
CA GLY A 459 -9.39 4.48 21.06
C GLY A 459 -8.10 3.82 21.55
N ASN A 460 -7.60 2.77 20.88
CA ASN A 460 -6.35 2.11 21.22
C ASN A 460 -5.36 2.10 20.07
N SER A 461 -4.06 2.07 20.39
CA SER A 461 -2.99 1.68 19.47
C SER A 461 -2.56 0.26 19.79
N PHE A 462 -2.48 -0.60 18.77
CA PHE A 462 -2.15 -2.01 18.92
C PHE A 462 -0.86 -2.38 18.19
N ASP A 463 0.25 -2.46 18.94
CA ASP A 463 1.54 -2.96 18.46
C ASP A 463 1.63 -4.46 18.76
N PHE A 464 1.08 -5.26 17.85
CA PHE A 464 1.02 -6.71 18.02
C PHE A 464 2.39 -7.39 18.05
N LEU A 465 3.41 -6.82 17.40
CA LEU A 465 4.77 -7.39 17.37
C LEU A 465 5.43 -7.28 18.75
N LYS A 466 5.07 -6.26 19.51
CA LYS A 466 5.49 -6.09 20.91
C LYS A 466 4.48 -6.64 21.92
N GLY A 467 3.33 -7.13 21.44
CA GLY A 467 2.21 -7.50 22.31
C GLY A 467 1.74 -6.34 23.17
N LEU A 468 1.65 -5.13 22.63
CA LEU A 468 1.35 -3.92 23.40
C LEU A 468 0.08 -3.23 22.91
N VAL A 469 -0.79 -2.87 23.86
CA VAL A 469 -2.00 -2.06 23.65
C VAL A 469 -1.87 -0.78 24.44
N ARG A 470 -2.03 0.38 23.79
CA ARG A 470 -2.04 1.69 24.46
C ARG A 470 -3.38 2.36 24.27
N THR A 471 -3.98 2.86 25.35
CA THR A 471 -5.12 3.78 25.23
C THR A 471 -4.62 5.11 24.65
N LYS A 472 -5.30 5.62 23.63
CA LYS A 472 -5.01 6.96 23.11
C LYS A 472 -5.65 7.97 24.05
N LEU A 473 -4.85 8.89 24.56
CA LEU A 473 -5.37 10.05 25.27
C LEU A 473 -6.15 10.93 24.29
N GLU A 474 -7.34 11.40 24.67
CA GLU A 474 -7.99 12.51 23.98
C GLU A 474 -7.05 13.73 24.11
N ALA A 475 -6.66 14.30 22.97
CA ALA A 475 -5.74 15.44 22.89
C ALA A 475 -6.45 16.76 23.18
#